data_AF-A0A7Y5QN02-F1
#
_entry.id   AF-A0A7Y5QN02-F1
#
_cell.length_a   1.000
_cell.length_b   1.000
_cell.length_c   1.000
_cell.angle_alpha   90.00
_cell.angle_beta   90.00
_cell.angle_gamma   90.00
#
_symmetry.space_group_name_H-M   'P 1'
#
loop_
_entity.id
_entity.type
_entity.pdbx_description
1 polymer ?
#
loop_
_entity_poly.entity_id
_entity_poly.type
_entity_poly.pdbx_seq_one_letter_code
_entity_poly.pdbx_strand_id
1 'polypeptide(L)'
;MASSRSWRLDRSNTRVTFRVRWFGVLRVSGWFRDIEGDLTLPDANGGAVMVDVRVAGGSVRTGIGLRDRHLRGPRFLDAASHPVIRFSSARANRDNGRWQVAGTLQLRGKARALS
;
A
#
# COMPACT_ATOMS: atom_id res chain seq x y z
N MET A 1 4.38 24.29 20.17
CA MET A 1 3.57 23.22 19.55
C MET A 1 4.39 22.63 18.42
N ALA A 2 4.56 21.31 18.35
CA ALA A 2 5.29 20.69 17.25
C ALA A 2 4.50 20.89 15.95
N SER A 3 5.10 21.57 14.98
CA SER A 3 4.57 21.61 13.62
C SER A 3 4.98 20.31 12.94
N SER A 4 4.05 19.65 12.27
CA SER A 4 4.35 18.57 11.35
C SER A 4 3.92 19.01 9.97
N ARG A 5 4.67 18.58 8.95
CA ARG A 5 4.31 18.83 7.57
C ARG A 5 3.63 17.57 7.01
N SER A 6 2.49 17.78 6.38
CA SER A 6 1.72 16.73 5.73
C SER A 6 1.79 16.90 4.22
N TRP A 7 2.04 15.80 3.53
CA TRP A 7 2.07 15.70 2.08
C TRP A 7 1.04 14.67 1.63
N ARG A 8 0.28 15.02 0.61
CA ARG A 8 -0.59 14.07 -0.08
C ARG A 8 0.20 13.39 -1.18
N LEU A 9 0.05 12.08 -1.31
CA LEU A 9 0.68 11.33 -2.39
C LEU A 9 0.09 11.76 -3.74
N ASP A 10 0.98 12.12 -4.67
CA ASP A 10 0.60 12.32 -6.06
C ASP A 10 0.44 10.95 -6.74
N ARG A 11 -0.77 10.69 -7.23
CA ARG A 11 -1.13 9.46 -7.94
C ARG A 11 -0.30 9.24 -9.21
N SER A 12 0.14 10.30 -9.89
CA SER A 12 0.90 10.20 -11.14
C SER A 12 2.33 9.71 -10.93
N ASN A 13 2.91 10.03 -9.77
CA ASN A 13 4.30 9.70 -9.43
C ASN A 13 4.42 8.61 -8.35
N THR A 14 3.30 8.03 -7.92
CA THR A 14 3.25 6.97 -6.91
C THR A 14 2.76 5.66 -7.54
N ARG A 15 3.39 4.54 -7.17
CA ARG A 15 2.95 3.21 -7.59
C ARG A 15 2.94 2.24 -6.42
N VAL A 16 1.85 1.49 -6.29
CA VAL A 16 1.77 0.32 -5.41
C VAL A 16 1.81 -0.92 -6.31
N THR A 17 2.90 -1.66 -6.22
CA THR A 17 3.15 -2.85 -7.06
C THR A 17 3.34 -4.09 -6.21
N PHE A 18 3.01 -5.25 -6.77
CA PHE A 18 3.28 -6.55 -6.16
C PHE A 18 3.92 -7.48 -7.18
N ARG A 19 4.60 -8.51 -6.67
CA ARG A 19 5.17 -9.59 -7.47
C ARG A 19 5.03 -10.91 -6.72
N VAL A 20 4.50 -11.91 -7.39
CA VAL A 20 4.25 -13.24 -6.84
C VAL A 20 4.88 -14.29 -7.74
N ARG A 21 5.48 -15.33 -7.15
CA ARG A 21 6.01 -16.49 -7.88
C ARG A 21 4.85 -17.40 -8.28
N TRP A 22 4.85 -17.84 -9.53
CA TRP A 22 3.86 -18.75 -10.10
C TRP A 22 4.60 -19.94 -10.72
N PHE A 23 4.17 -21.16 -10.40
CA PHE A 23 4.86 -22.40 -10.81
C PHE A 23 6.38 -22.37 -10.53
N GLY A 24 6.81 -21.81 -9.39
CA GLY A 24 8.21 -21.76 -8.93
C GLY A 24 9.12 -20.76 -9.65
N VAL A 25 9.02 -20.66 -10.98
CA VAL A 25 9.93 -19.86 -11.83
C VAL A 25 9.27 -18.64 -12.46
N LEU A 26 7.96 -18.71 -12.78
CA LEU A 26 7.28 -17.60 -13.41
C LEU A 26 7.01 -16.49 -12.38
N ARG A 27 7.07 -15.24 -12.84
CA ARG A 27 6.79 -14.08 -12.00
C ARG A 27 5.57 -13.36 -12.54
N VAL A 28 4.52 -13.30 -11.72
CA VAL A 28 3.36 -12.45 -11.98
C VAL A 28 3.60 -11.14 -11.25
N SER A 29 3.67 -10.05 -12.00
CA SER A 29 3.71 -8.70 -11.43
C SER A 29 2.36 -8.02 -11.66
N GLY A 30 2.00 -7.12 -10.75
CA GLY A 30 0.82 -6.30 -10.90
C GLY A 30 0.92 -5.02 -10.10
N TRP A 31 -0.07 -4.15 -10.30
CA TRP A 31 -0.15 -2.86 -9.63
C TRP A 31 -1.60 -2.47 -9.38
N PHE A 32 -1.79 -1.48 -8.52
CA PHE A 32 -3.07 -0.81 -8.32
C PHE A 32 -3.01 0.56 -8.98
N ARG A 33 -4.04 0.91 -9.75
CA ARG A 33 -4.14 2.22 -10.40
C ARG A 33 -4.68 3.31 -9.49
N ASP A 34 -5.51 2.90 -8.54
CA ASP A 34 -6.25 3.83 -7.72
C ASP A 34 -5.61 3.84 -6.35
N ILE A 35 -4.74 4.84 -6.16
CA ILE A 35 -3.89 5.01 -5.00
C ILE A 35 -4.18 6.39 -4.42
N GLU A 36 -4.33 6.42 -3.11
CA GLU A 36 -4.38 7.63 -2.31
C GLU A 36 -3.51 7.42 -1.07
N GLY A 37 -3.03 8.50 -0.49
CA GLY A 37 -2.33 8.40 0.77
C GLY A 37 -1.73 9.72 1.21
N ASP A 38 -1.26 9.70 2.44
CA ASP A 38 -0.73 10.83 3.16
C ASP A 38 0.57 10.43 3.84
N LEU A 39 1.55 11.33 3.77
CA LEU A 39 2.84 11.24 4.44
C LEU A 39 2.97 12.42 5.39
N THR A 40 3.25 12.14 6.65
CA THR A 40 3.61 13.16 7.63
C THR A 40 5.06 12.94 8.00
N LEU A 41 5.89 13.98 7.85
CA LEU A 41 7.28 13.95 8.30
C LEU A 41 7.43 14.88 9.52
N PRO A 42 8.32 14.54 10.46
CA PRO A 42 8.65 15.43 11.56
C PRO A 42 9.38 16.66 11.04
N ASP A 43 9.00 17.83 11.55
CA ASP A 43 9.78 19.06 11.35
C ASP A 43 10.89 19.17 12.42
N ALA A 44 11.60 20.30 12.42
CA ALA A 44 12.69 20.60 13.36
C ALA A 44 12.30 20.49 14.86
N ASN A 45 11.00 20.52 15.17
CA ASN A 45 10.46 20.43 16.53
C ASN A 45 10.10 19.00 16.96
N GLY A 46 10.46 17.98 16.16
CA GLY A 46 10.22 16.57 16.46
C GLY A 46 8.89 16.01 15.96
N GLY A 47 8.70 14.70 16.12
CA GLY A 47 7.49 13.97 15.68
C GLY A 47 7.81 12.58 15.11
N ALA A 48 6.78 11.77 14.88
CA ALA A 48 6.91 10.49 14.19
C ALA A 48 6.64 10.65 12.70
N VAL A 49 7.41 9.96 11.86
CA VAL A 49 7.02 9.78 10.46
C VAL A 49 5.78 8.88 10.40
N MET A 50 4.72 9.36 9.74
CA MET A 50 3.49 8.61 9.54
C MET A 50 3.21 8.45 8.05
N VAL A 51 2.78 7.24 7.66
CA VAL A 51 2.44 6.87 6.29
C VAL A 51 1.08 6.19 6.33
N ASP A 52 0.13 6.71 5.57
CA ASP A 52 -1.15 6.07 5.31
C ASP A 52 -1.34 5.92 3.80
N VAL A 53 -1.54 4.69 3.33
CA VAL A 53 -1.75 4.42 1.90
C VAL A 53 -3.00 3.58 1.75
N ARG A 54 -3.89 4.00 0.86
CA ARG A 54 -5.10 3.28 0.48
C ARG A 54 -5.06 2.98 -1.01
N VAL A 55 -5.42 1.76 -1.38
CA VAL A 55 -5.66 1.39 -2.78
C VAL A 55 -7.02 0.73 -2.94
N ALA A 56 -7.68 0.98 -4.07
CA ALA A 56 -8.91 0.28 -4.39
C ALA A 56 -8.59 -1.12 -4.92
N GLY A 57 -9.10 -2.18 -4.27
CA GLY A 57 -8.89 -3.57 -4.70
C GLY A 57 -9.38 -3.83 -6.13
N GLY A 58 -10.45 -3.14 -6.54
CA GLY A 58 -10.99 -3.17 -7.90
C GLY A 58 -10.04 -2.62 -8.97
N SER A 59 -9.05 -1.83 -8.59
CA SER A 59 -8.11 -1.19 -9.51
C SER A 59 -6.91 -2.06 -9.87
N VAL A 60 -6.86 -3.30 -9.37
CA VAL A 60 -5.78 -4.25 -9.65
C VAL A 60 -5.62 -4.48 -11.15
N ARG A 61 -4.34 -4.48 -11.59
CA ARG A 61 -3.91 -4.72 -12.95
C ARG A 61 -2.70 -5.62 -12.99
N THR A 62 -2.72 -6.56 -13.93
CA THR A 62 -1.61 -7.47 -14.21
C THR A 62 -1.28 -7.55 -15.71
N GLY A 63 -1.94 -6.72 -16.52
CA GLY A 63 -1.85 -6.75 -17.99
C GLY A 63 -2.72 -7.82 -18.66
N ILE A 64 -3.40 -8.69 -17.91
CA ILE A 64 -4.26 -9.76 -18.45
C ILE A 64 -5.68 -9.60 -17.88
N GLY A 65 -6.63 -9.19 -18.72
CA GLY A 65 -7.99 -8.82 -18.28
C GLY A 65 -8.75 -9.95 -17.56
N LEU A 66 -8.63 -11.20 -18.02
CA LEU A 66 -9.24 -12.36 -17.36
C LEU A 66 -8.68 -12.58 -15.94
N ARG A 67 -7.37 -12.47 -15.77
CA ARG A 67 -6.72 -12.58 -14.46
C ARG A 67 -7.12 -11.44 -13.54
N ASP A 68 -7.15 -10.21 -14.05
CA ASP A 68 -7.59 -9.04 -13.29
C ASP A 68 -9.02 -9.22 -12.76
N ARG A 69 -9.94 -9.72 -13.60
CA ARG A 69 -11.31 -10.05 -13.19
C ARG A 69 -11.33 -11.11 -12.08
N HIS A 70 -10.53 -12.17 -12.20
CA HIS A 70 -10.45 -13.20 -11.15
C HIS A 70 -9.89 -12.63 -9.84
N LEU A 71 -8.85 -11.81 -9.88
CA LEU A 71 -8.24 -11.20 -8.69
C LEU A 71 -9.22 -10.30 -7.93
N ARG A 72 -10.13 -9.61 -8.63
CA ARG A 72 -11.16 -8.78 -7.99
C ARG A 72 -12.26 -9.59 -7.30
N GLY A 73 -12.44 -10.84 -7.71
CA GLY A 73 -13.53 -11.70 -7.24
C GLY A 73 -13.36 -12.21 -5.80
N PRO A 74 -14.40 -12.85 -5.25
CA PRO A 74 -14.48 -13.25 -3.83
C PRO A 74 -13.45 -14.28 -3.39
N ARG A 75 -12.87 -15.03 -4.33
CA ARG A 75 -11.80 -16.00 -4.04
C ARG A 75 -10.46 -15.34 -3.72
N PHE A 76 -10.25 -14.09 -4.14
CA PHE A 76 -9.00 -13.36 -4.00
C PHE A 76 -9.18 -12.10 -3.17
N LEU A 77 -9.25 -10.92 -3.80
CA LEU A 77 -9.35 -9.64 -3.10
C LEU A 77 -10.75 -9.38 -2.57
N ASP A 78 -11.78 -9.97 -3.20
CA ASP A 78 -13.18 -9.71 -2.88
C ASP A 78 -13.50 -8.21 -2.88
N ALA A 79 -13.13 -7.53 -3.97
CA ALA A 79 -13.13 -6.08 -4.05
C ALA A 79 -14.53 -5.44 -3.99
N ALA A 80 -15.60 -6.23 -4.18
CA ALA A 80 -16.97 -5.76 -4.00
C ALA A 80 -17.30 -5.59 -2.51
N SER A 81 -16.93 -6.56 -1.67
CA SER A 81 -17.20 -6.54 -0.22
C SER A 81 -16.10 -5.81 0.56
N HIS A 82 -14.88 -5.80 0.03
CA HIS A 82 -13.69 -5.20 0.64
C HIS A 82 -13.01 -4.25 -0.35
N PRO A 83 -13.61 -3.08 -0.64
CA PRO A 83 -13.15 -2.21 -1.73
C PRO A 83 -11.77 -1.59 -1.48
N VAL A 84 -11.37 -1.44 -0.21
CA VAL A 84 -10.14 -0.75 0.17
C VAL A 84 -9.14 -1.71 0.78
N ILE A 85 -7.89 -1.61 0.31
CA ILE A 85 -6.71 -2.18 0.94
C ILE A 85 -5.94 -1.00 1.54
N ARG A 86 -5.58 -1.07 2.82
CA ARG A 86 -4.94 0.05 3.52
C ARG A 86 -3.69 -0.39 4.27
N PHE A 87 -2.62 0.37 4.13
CA PHE A 87 -1.46 0.31 5.00
C PHE A 87 -1.42 1.55 5.88
N SER A 88 -1.23 1.36 7.19
CA SER A 88 -1.05 2.45 8.14
C SER A 88 0.19 2.18 8.99
N SER A 89 1.15 3.11 8.98
CA SER A 89 2.39 3.01 9.74
C SER A 89 2.15 3.07 11.25
N ALA A 90 2.94 2.33 12.00
CA ALA A 90 3.03 2.42 13.46
C ALA A 90 4.38 3.00 13.93
N ARG A 91 5.46 2.68 13.20
CA ARG A 91 6.80 3.18 13.49
C ARG A 91 7.58 3.32 12.20
N ALA A 92 8.40 4.36 12.12
CA ALA A 92 9.31 4.58 11.03
C ALA A 92 10.67 4.95 11.60
N ASN A 93 11.70 4.19 11.22
CA ASN A 93 13.07 4.38 11.64
C ASN A 93 13.93 4.66 10.41
N ARG A 94 14.88 5.59 10.55
CA ARG A 94 15.85 5.85 9.49
C ARG A 94 17.13 5.08 9.78
N ASP A 95 17.57 4.28 8.83
CA ASP A 95 18.82 3.52 8.88
C ASP A 95 19.55 3.64 7.55
N ASN A 96 20.83 4.01 7.60
CA ASN A 96 21.70 4.17 6.42
C ASN A 96 21.05 4.95 5.26
N GLY A 97 20.38 6.05 5.58
CA GLY A 97 19.71 6.91 4.60
C GLY A 97 18.37 6.38 4.07
N ARG A 98 17.93 5.18 4.47
CA ARG A 98 16.64 4.58 4.10
C ARG A 98 15.66 4.64 5.27
N TRP A 99 14.38 4.68 4.96
CA TRP A 99 13.32 4.53 5.96
C TRP A 99 12.85 3.08 5.99
N GLN A 100 12.82 2.50 7.19
CA GLN A 100 12.14 1.25 7.50
C GLN A 100 10.83 1.62 8.20
N VAL A 101 9.70 1.22 7.62
CA VAL A 101 8.37 1.61 8.09
C VAL A 101 7.57 0.37 8.45
N ALA A 102 7.44 0.12 9.75
CA ALA A 102 6.56 -0.90 10.28
C ALA A 102 5.13 -0.36 10.40
N GLY A 103 4.14 -1.21 10.14
CA GLY A 103 2.74 -0.80 10.13
C GLY A 103 1.77 -1.97 10.05
N THR A 104 0.51 -1.65 9.83
CA THR A 104 -0.57 -2.64 9.68
C THR A 104 -1.11 -2.60 8.26
N LEU A 105 -1.12 -3.76 7.59
CA LEU A 105 -1.85 -3.95 6.34
C LEU A 105 -3.23 -4.53 6.63
N GLN A 106 -4.25 -3.82 6.20
CA GLN A 106 -5.64 -4.27 6.16
C GLN A 106 -5.97 -4.71 4.74
N LEU A 107 -6.33 -5.97 4.58
CA LEU A 107 -6.68 -6.57 3.29
C LEU A 107 -7.76 -7.62 3.50
N ARG A 108 -8.89 -7.49 2.76
CA ARG A 108 -10.02 -8.41 2.81
C ARG A 108 -10.51 -8.70 4.24
N GLY A 109 -10.76 -7.63 4.99
CA GLY A 109 -11.26 -7.70 6.37
C GLY A 109 -10.24 -8.21 7.41
N LYS A 110 -9.01 -8.51 7.01
CA LYS A 110 -7.95 -8.98 7.91
C LYS A 110 -6.87 -7.93 8.08
N ALA A 111 -6.45 -7.71 9.32
CA ALA A 111 -5.33 -6.86 9.66
C ALA A 111 -4.10 -7.71 9.98
N ARG A 112 -2.92 -7.33 9.46
CA ARG A 112 -1.64 -7.96 9.80
C ARG A 112 -0.56 -6.90 9.98
N ALA A 113 0.26 -7.05 11.02
CA ALA A 113 1.46 -6.25 11.19
C ALA A 113 2.52 -6.63 10.15
N LEU A 114 3.19 -5.62 9.61
CA LEU A 114 4.32 -5.71 8.69
C LEU A 114 5.48 -4.88 9.26
N SER A 115 6.71 -5.32 9.01
CA SER A 115 7.96 -4.67 9.43
C SER A 115 8.83 -4.33 8.23
#